data_AF-A0A7S4T6D5-F1
#
_entry.id   AF-A0A7S4T6D5-F1
#
_cell.length_a   1.000
_cell.length_b   1.000
_cell.length_c   1.000
_cell.angle_alpha   90.00
_cell.angle_beta   90.00
_cell.angle_gamma   90.00
#
_symmetry.space_group_name_H-M   'P 1'
#
loop_
_entity.id
_entity.type
_entity.pdbx_description
1 polymer ?
#
loop_
_entity_poly.entity_id
_entity_poly.type
_entity_poly.pdbx_seq_one_letter_code
_entity_poly.pdbx_strand_id
1 'polypeptide(L)'
;MPKKLKSQRRKKGKSLGDSEHDDTGFGDVDEVEILSEDHTVADDASFNSFYDDFGGDAENGAAAEDGAPDTQSRAEISAANRHNSLLEALSLASTIPSEKRSVKREQYLKRLFKAISQFAAGPPGQEAVLSRVDDAILPACKAGLRAGSAKPAEQYAACRVLEVTSVI
;
A
#
# COMPACT_ATOMS: atom_id res chain seq x y z
N MET A 1 -59.88 5.80 -18.04
CA MET A 1 -59.80 4.70 -19.03
C MET A 1 -59.57 5.30 -20.43
N PRO A 2 -58.85 4.70 -21.39
CA PRO A 2 -58.01 3.50 -21.40
C PRO A 2 -56.52 3.76 -21.82
N LYS A 3 -55.76 2.65 -21.78
CA LYS A 3 -54.31 2.43 -21.90
C LYS A 3 -53.79 2.53 -23.35
N LYS A 4 -52.49 2.86 -23.56
CA LYS A 4 -51.63 2.15 -24.54
C LYS A 4 -50.17 2.04 -24.06
N LEU A 5 -49.74 0.80 -23.87
CA LEU A 5 -48.34 0.38 -23.72
C LEU A 5 -47.59 0.59 -25.05
N LYS A 6 -46.29 0.89 -25.00
CA LYS A 6 -45.34 0.49 -26.05
C LYS A 6 -44.09 -0.11 -25.40
N SER A 7 -44.03 -1.44 -25.47
CA SER A 7 -42.81 -2.22 -25.24
C SER A 7 -41.87 -2.04 -26.42
N GLN A 8 -40.58 -1.82 -26.17
CA GLN A 8 -39.55 -2.03 -27.19
C GLN A 8 -38.81 -3.34 -26.90
N ARG A 9 -39.19 -4.38 -27.64
CA ARG A 9 -38.47 -5.66 -27.77
C ARG A 9 -37.25 -5.49 -28.68
N ARG A 10 -36.09 -5.91 -28.17
CA ARG A 10 -34.92 -6.58 -28.78
C ARG A 10 -34.60 -6.37 -30.28
N LYS A 11 -33.29 -6.23 -30.57
CA LYS A 11 -32.65 -6.91 -31.70
C LYS A 11 -31.51 -7.82 -31.22
N LYS A 12 -31.81 -9.12 -31.26
CA LYS A 12 -30.88 -10.26 -31.23
C LYS A 12 -30.38 -10.44 -32.67
N GLY A 13 -29.09 -10.23 -32.92
CA GLY A 13 -28.42 -10.64 -34.16
C GLY A 13 -27.94 -12.09 -34.03
N LYS A 14 -28.13 -12.87 -35.09
CA LYS A 14 -28.06 -14.34 -35.17
C LYS A 14 -27.24 -14.69 -36.41
N SER A 15 -26.30 -15.63 -36.30
CA SER A 15 -25.90 -16.61 -37.34
C SER A 15 -24.98 -17.63 -36.64
N LEU A 16 -25.44 -18.84 -36.29
CA LEU A 16 -25.61 -20.04 -37.13
C LEU A 16 -24.40 -20.32 -38.02
N GLY A 17 -23.49 -21.16 -37.50
CA GLY A 17 -22.65 -22.07 -38.27
C GLY A 17 -22.85 -23.44 -37.65
N ASP A 18 -23.47 -24.33 -38.40
CA ASP A 18 -23.84 -25.70 -38.07
C ASP A 18 -22.80 -26.61 -38.72
N SER A 19 -22.13 -27.45 -37.94
CA SER A 19 -21.31 -28.55 -38.45
C SER A 19 -21.49 -29.73 -37.51
N GLU A 20 -22.28 -30.69 -37.97
CA GLU A 20 -22.47 -32.01 -37.39
C GLU A 20 -21.10 -32.70 -37.26
N HIS A 21 -20.79 -33.21 -36.07
CA HIS A 21 -19.90 -34.36 -35.96
C HIS A 21 -20.34 -35.25 -34.79
N ASP A 22 -20.61 -36.49 -35.17
CA ASP A 22 -21.00 -37.62 -34.34
C ASP A 22 -19.87 -38.07 -33.39
N ASP A 23 -20.30 -38.45 -32.19
CA ASP A 23 -20.06 -39.73 -31.51
C ASP A 23 -18.71 -40.06 -30.83
N THR A 24 -18.87 -40.54 -29.58
CA THR A 24 -17.97 -41.31 -28.70
C THR A 24 -16.62 -40.75 -28.27
N GLY A 25 -16.35 -40.76 -26.96
CA GLY A 25 -14.96 -40.78 -26.49
C GLY A 25 -14.72 -40.28 -25.08
N PHE A 26 -14.76 -41.21 -24.13
CA PHE A 26 -14.21 -41.08 -22.78
C PHE A 26 -12.68 -40.79 -22.85
N GLY A 27 -12.18 -39.83 -22.06
CA GLY A 27 -10.74 -39.73 -21.75
C GLY A 27 -10.11 -38.38 -22.03
N ASP A 28 -10.42 -37.39 -21.19
CA ASP A 28 -9.81 -36.06 -21.19
C ASP A 28 -8.49 -36.11 -20.39
N VAL A 29 -7.37 -36.39 -21.07
CA VAL A 29 -6.01 -36.29 -20.52
C VAL A 29 -5.07 -35.74 -21.59
N ASP A 30 -5.10 -34.43 -21.80
CA ASP A 30 -4.06 -33.57 -22.38
C ASP A 30 -4.59 -32.13 -22.11
N GLU A 31 -3.89 -31.16 -21.56
CA GLU A 31 -2.52 -30.74 -21.80
C GLU A 31 -1.91 -30.23 -20.48
N VAL A 32 -0.65 -30.60 -20.26
CA VAL A 32 0.23 -29.89 -19.34
C VAL A 32 0.51 -28.54 -20.01
N GLU A 33 -0.29 -27.52 -19.70
CA GLU A 33 -0.07 -26.16 -20.19
C GLU A 33 1.22 -25.64 -19.54
N ILE A 34 2.31 -25.80 -20.31
CA ILE A 34 3.65 -25.35 -20.03
C ILE A 34 3.57 -23.86 -19.70
N LEU A 35 3.87 -23.52 -18.44
CA LEU A 35 4.04 -22.16 -17.96
C LEU A 35 4.90 -21.39 -18.97
N SER A 36 4.31 -20.40 -19.64
CA SER A 36 5.04 -19.45 -20.45
C SER A 36 5.93 -18.62 -19.53
N GLU A 37 7.18 -19.05 -19.45
CA GLU A 37 8.32 -18.36 -18.86
C GLU A 37 8.63 -17.10 -19.66
N ASP A 38 7.85 -16.05 -19.46
CA ASP A 38 8.25 -14.68 -19.82
C ASP A 38 7.42 -13.63 -19.05
N HIS A 39 7.61 -13.62 -17.72
CA HIS A 39 7.35 -12.43 -16.91
C HIS A 39 8.69 -11.77 -16.60
N THR A 40 9.31 -11.16 -17.61
CA THR A 40 10.40 -10.22 -17.42
C THR A 40 9.93 -9.10 -16.50
N VAL A 41 10.53 -9.03 -15.31
CA VAL A 41 10.41 -7.91 -14.36
C VAL A 41 11.02 -6.69 -15.02
N ALA A 42 10.21 -5.97 -15.80
CA ALA A 42 10.60 -4.72 -16.42
C ALA A 42 10.52 -3.60 -15.38
N ASP A 43 11.69 -3.03 -15.08
CA ASP A 43 11.93 -1.70 -14.50
C ASP A 43 11.17 -1.32 -13.22
N ASP A 44 11.67 -1.79 -12.08
CA ASP A 44 11.39 -1.18 -10.76
C ASP A 44 12.39 -0.05 -10.42
N ALA A 45 12.88 0.67 -11.43
CA ALA A 45 13.64 1.91 -11.22
C ALA A 45 12.76 3.06 -10.69
N SER A 46 11.44 2.88 -10.63
CA SER A 46 10.48 3.85 -10.10
C SER A 46 10.15 3.67 -8.62
N PHE A 47 10.57 2.60 -7.94
CA PHE A 47 10.26 2.41 -6.52
C PHE A 47 10.89 3.49 -5.63
N ASN A 48 12.08 4.00 -6.00
CA ASN A 48 12.79 4.98 -5.20
C ASN A 48 12.42 6.44 -5.51
N SER A 49 11.96 6.78 -6.73
CA SER A 49 11.74 8.19 -7.09
C SER A 49 10.43 8.79 -6.54
N PHE A 50 9.48 7.96 -6.09
CA PHE A 50 8.24 8.45 -5.45
C PHE A 50 8.42 8.75 -3.96
N TYR A 51 9.52 8.30 -3.34
CA TYR A 51 9.80 8.57 -1.91
C TYR A 51 10.44 9.95 -1.65
N ASP A 52 10.86 10.67 -2.70
CA ASP A 52 11.50 11.99 -2.58
C ASP A 52 10.48 13.15 -2.49
N ASP A 53 9.26 12.97 -3.00
CA ASP A 53 8.27 14.07 -3.19
C ASP A 53 7.58 14.56 -1.89
N PHE A 54 7.94 14.05 -0.72
CA PHE A 54 7.36 14.51 0.56
C PHE A 54 8.39 14.80 1.65
N GLY A 55 9.68 14.91 1.31
CA GLY A 55 10.74 15.13 2.30
C GLY A 55 12.02 15.80 1.80
N GLY A 56 11.95 16.48 0.65
CA GLY A 56 13.12 17.10 0.00
C GLY A 56 13.08 18.62 -0.07
N ASP A 57 12.66 19.33 0.99
CA ASP A 57 13.06 20.73 1.15
C ASP A 57 14.41 20.78 1.88
N ALA A 58 15.43 20.37 1.14
CA ALA A 58 16.81 20.69 1.45
C ALA A 58 17.32 21.61 0.33
N GLU A 59 16.71 22.79 0.21
CA GLU A 59 17.48 23.93 -0.30
C GLU A 59 18.62 24.16 0.68
N ASN A 60 19.79 23.61 0.38
CA ASN A 60 21.01 24.19 0.89
C ASN A 60 21.95 24.42 -0.28
N GLY A 61 21.87 25.67 -0.76
CA GLY A 61 22.77 26.26 -1.70
C GLY A 61 24.22 26.14 -1.26
N ALA A 62 25.06 26.24 -2.27
CA ALA A 62 26.50 26.14 -2.19
C ALA A 62 27.13 26.99 -1.08
N ALA A 63 28.11 26.38 -0.43
CA ALA A 63 29.35 26.99 0.05
C ALA A 63 29.23 28.26 0.92
N ALA A 64 29.17 28.05 2.24
CA ALA A 64 29.84 28.91 3.19
C ALA A 64 30.60 28.04 4.19
N GLU A 65 31.92 28.05 4.02
CA GLU A 65 32.90 27.76 5.04
C GLU A 65 32.61 28.63 6.28
N ASP A 66 32.83 28.07 7.47
CA ASP A 66 33.08 28.72 8.77
C ASP A 66 32.08 28.43 9.91
N GLY A 67 32.63 27.93 11.03
CA GLY A 67 31.95 27.63 12.29
C GLY A 67 31.34 26.22 12.38
N ALA A 68 32.09 25.24 12.90
CA ALA A 68 31.52 23.95 13.29
C ALA A 68 30.46 24.17 14.40
N PRO A 69 29.15 24.03 14.13
CA PRO A 69 28.18 24.02 15.20
C PRO A 69 28.38 22.75 16.02
N ASP A 70 28.19 22.87 17.33
CA ASP A 70 28.32 21.81 18.32
C ASP A 70 27.64 20.51 17.82
N THR A 71 28.47 19.54 17.43
CA THR A 71 28.02 18.29 16.80
C THR A 71 27.05 17.50 17.68
N GLN A 72 27.15 17.70 19.01
CA GLN A 72 26.27 17.10 19.99
C GLN A 72 24.86 17.70 19.92
N SER A 73 24.74 19.03 19.82
CA SER A 73 23.47 19.71 19.61
C SER A 73 22.77 19.26 18.32
N ARG A 74 23.52 19.08 17.23
CA ARG A 74 22.97 18.59 15.95
C ARG A 74 22.43 17.16 16.05
N ALA A 75 23.12 16.27 16.77
CA ALA A 75 22.68 14.89 16.97
C ALA A 75 21.40 14.81 17.81
N GLU A 76 21.29 15.64 18.85
CA GLU A 76 20.10 15.73 19.72
C GLU A 76 18.88 16.26 18.96
N ILE A 77 19.04 17.33 18.18
CA ILE A 77 17.97 17.87 17.32
C ILE A 77 17.51 16.81 16.30
N SER A 78 18.46 16.09 15.69
CA SER A 78 18.14 15.01 14.76
C SER A 78 17.34 13.89 15.44
N ALA A 79 17.74 13.47 16.65
CA ALA A 79 17.02 12.45 17.41
C ALA A 79 15.59 12.91 17.78
N ALA A 80 15.41 14.16 18.19
CA ALA A 80 14.10 14.73 18.48
C ALA A 80 13.21 14.77 17.25
N ASN A 81 13.74 15.18 16.09
CA ASN A 81 12.99 15.21 14.83
C ASN A 81 12.55 13.82 14.37
N ARG A 82 13.40 12.80 14.55
CA ARG A 82 13.04 11.39 14.29
C ARG A 82 11.89 10.94 15.19
N HIS A 83 11.95 11.26 16.48
CA HIS A 83 10.89 10.90 17.42
C HIS A 83 9.57 11.62 17.10
N ASN A 84 9.62 12.92 16.78
CA ASN A 84 8.42 13.67 16.36
C ASN A 84 7.81 13.08 15.08
N SER A 85 8.64 12.67 14.13
CA SER A 85 8.18 12.02 12.89
C SER A 85 7.46 10.70 13.17
N LEU A 86 7.91 9.94 14.17
CA LEU A 86 7.21 8.73 14.64
C LEU A 86 5.84 9.07 15.22
N LEU A 87 5.78 10.04 16.13
CA LEU A 87 4.54 10.45 16.78
C LEU A 87 3.50 10.98 15.77
N GLU A 88 3.94 11.76 14.77
CA GLU A 88 3.06 12.21 13.70
C GLU A 88 2.50 11.05 12.88
N ALA A 89 3.33 10.07 12.52
CA ALA A 89 2.88 8.89 11.78
C ALA A 89 1.88 8.05 12.58
N LEU A 90 2.11 7.88 13.88
CA LEU A 90 1.18 7.20 14.80
C LEU A 90 -0.14 7.97 14.94
N SER A 91 -0.08 9.31 14.99
CA SER A 91 -1.27 10.16 14.99
C SER A 91 -2.09 9.97 13.71
N LEU A 92 -1.43 9.98 12.54
CA LEU A 92 -2.08 9.72 11.26
C LEU A 92 -2.70 8.32 11.17
N ALA A 93 -2.09 7.31 11.80
CA ALA A 93 -2.59 5.94 11.79
C ALA A 93 -4.04 5.83 12.31
N SER A 94 -4.38 6.63 13.33
CA SER A 94 -5.75 6.68 13.88
C SER A 94 -6.82 7.09 12.85
N THR A 95 -6.42 7.78 11.77
CA THR A 95 -7.34 8.26 10.73
C THR A 95 -7.53 7.26 9.59
N ILE A 96 -6.62 6.30 9.43
CA ILE A 96 -6.63 5.31 8.33
C ILE A 96 -7.96 4.55 8.21
N PRO A 97 -8.57 4.06 9.31
CA PRO A 97 -9.84 3.32 9.21
C PRO A 97 -11.01 4.11 8.63
N SER A 98 -10.95 5.45 8.72
CA SER A 98 -12.00 6.35 8.23
C SER A 98 -11.77 6.85 6.80
N GLU A 99 -10.56 6.72 6.26
CA GLU A 99 -10.22 7.18 4.91
C GLU A 99 -10.83 6.26 3.85
N LYS A 100 -11.52 6.83 2.87
CA LYS A 100 -12.25 6.06 1.85
C LYS A 100 -11.38 5.73 0.64
N ARG A 101 -10.36 6.53 0.36
CA ARG A 101 -9.49 6.36 -0.81
C ARG A 101 -8.38 5.36 -0.52
N SER A 102 -8.43 4.20 -1.19
CA SER A 102 -7.43 3.12 -1.06
C SER A 102 -5.99 3.61 -1.27
N VAL A 103 -5.73 4.40 -2.32
CA VAL A 103 -4.38 4.95 -2.59
C VAL A 103 -3.87 5.80 -1.43
N LYS A 104 -4.75 6.56 -0.78
CA LYS A 104 -4.39 7.41 0.36
C LYS A 104 -4.15 6.59 1.63
N ARG A 105 -4.95 5.54 1.87
CA ARG A 105 -4.70 4.59 2.96
C ARG A 105 -3.36 3.88 2.78
N GLU A 106 -3.06 3.43 1.56
CA GLU A 106 -1.76 2.82 1.23
C GLU A 106 -0.60 3.77 1.54
N GLN A 107 -0.68 5.04 1.13
CA GLN A 107 0.34 6.04 1.44
C GLN A 107 0.53 6.23 2.95
N TYR A 108 -0.55 6.29 3.72
CA TYR A 108 -0.48 6.40 5.18
C TYR A 108 0.16 5.16 5.82
N LEU A 109 -0.17 3.95 5.34
CA LEU A 109 0.45 2.70 5.80
C LEU A 109 1.94 2.66 5.46
N LYS A 110 2.34 3.11 4.26
CA LYS A 110 3.77 3.23 3.88
C LYS A 110 4.51 4.23 4.77
N ARG A 111 3.91 5.39 5.07
CA ARG A 111 4.48 6.38 5.99
C ARG A 111 4.64 5.79 7.40
N LEU A 112 3.63 5.08 7.88
CA LEU A 112 3.67 4.41 9.18
C LEU A 112 4.78 3.34 9.24
N PHE A 113 4.88 2.49 8.22
CA PHE A 113 5.95 1.51 8.10
C PHE A 113 7.33 2.16 8.14
N LYS A 114 7.56 3.23 7.36
CA LYS A 114 8.83 3.96 7.34
C LYS A 114 9.16 4.55 8.71
N ALA A 115 8.17 5.16 9.37
CA ALA A 115 8.38 5.76 10.68
C ALA A 115 8.75 4.73 11.75
N ILE A 116 8.04 3.59 11.80
CA ILE A 116 8.34 2.52 12.77
C ILE A 116 9.72 1.91 12.48
N SER A 117 9.98 1.52 11.23
CA SER A 117 11.26 0.88 10.85
C SER A 117 12.49 1.76 11.07
N GLN A 118 12.36 3.09 10.91
CA GLN A 118 13.50 4.01 11.01
C GLN A 118 13.66 4.66 12.40
N PHE A 119 12.55 4.92 13.10
CA PHE A 119 12.55 5.80 14.28
C PHE A 119 12.08 5.14 15.57
N ALA A 120 11.58 3.90 15.53
CA ALA A 120 11.21 3.18 16.73
C ALA A 120 12.42 2.50 17.43
N ALA A 121 13.65 2.78 16.98
CA ALA A 121 14.86 2.25 17.59
C ALA A 121 15.07 2.82 19.00
N GLY A 122 15.27 1.92 19.97
CA GLY A 122 15.54 2.27 21.36
C GLY A 122 14.28 2.44 22.23
N PRO A 123 14.44 2.53 23.56
CA PRO A 123 13.33 2.48 24.51
C PRO A 123 12.18 3.48 24.24
N PRO A 124 12.43 4.78 23.98
CA PRO A 124 11.33 5.74 23.80
C PRO A 124 10.54 5.51 22.49
N GLY A 125 11.20 4.99 21.46
CA GLY A 125 10.55 4.64 20.20
C GLY A 125 9.67 3.40 20.34
N GLN A 126 10.20 2.35 20.98
CA GLN A 126 9.47 1.12 21.24
C GLN A 126 8.24 1.37 22.12
N GLU A 127 8.38 2.14 23.21
CA GLU A 127 7.26 2.47 24.10
C GLU A 127 6.16 3.28 23.37
N ALA A 128 6.55 4.22 22.51
CA ALA A 128 5.60 4.98 21.69
C ALA A 128 4.82 4.09 20.71
N VAL A 129 5.46 3.08 20.13
CA VAL A 129 4.79 2.10 19.25
C VAL A 129 3.89 1.18 20.07
N LEU A 130 4.40 0.57 21.14
CA LEU A 130 3.67 -0.40 21.98
C LEU A 130 2.41 0.21 22.60
N SER A 131 2.49 1.45 23.08
CA SER A 131 1.34 2.19 23.62
C SER A 131 0.26 2.48 22.58
N ARG A 132 0.57 2.31 21.28
CA ARG A 132 -0.32 2.63 20.15
C ARG A 132 -0.75 1.43 19.31
N VAL A 133 -0.37 0.22 19.72
CA VAL A 133 -0.65 -1.00 18.93
C VAL A 133 -2.16 -1.24 18.81
N ASP A 134 -2.87 -1.24 19.92
CA ASP A 134 -4.27 -1.65 19.97
C ASP A 134 -5.25 -0.57 19.50
N ASP A 135 -4.95 0.71 19.76
CA ASP A 135 -5.83 1.85 19.47
C ASP A 135 -5.64 2.42 18.06
N ALA A 136 -4.42 2.39 17.50
CA ALA A 136 -4.11 3.01 16.22
C ALA A 136 -3.58 2.03 15.17
N ILE A 137 -2.55 1.25 15.48
CA ILE A 137 -1.83 0.43 14.48
C ILE A 137 -2.68 -0.75 14.00
N LEU A 138 -3.24 -1.55 14.91
CA LEU A 138 -4.05 -2.71 14.56
C LEU A 138 -5.33 -2.32 13.79
N PRO A 139 -6.11 -1.29 14.21
CA PRO A 139 -7.24 -0.82 13.43
C PRO A 139 -6.85 -0.34 12.03
N ALA A 140 -5.73 0.38 11.89
CA ALA A 140 -5.22 0.82 10.60
C ALA A 140 -4.88 -0.37 9.68
N CYS A 141 -4.16 -1.37 10.19
CA CYS A 141 -3.80 -2.56 9.41
C CYS A 141 -5.03 -3.39 9.03
N LYS A 142 -6.00 -3.55 9.96
CA LYS A 142 -7.28 -4.22 9.67
C LYS A 142 -8.05 -3.55 8.53
N ALA A 143 -8.01 -2.21 8.45
CA ALA A 143 -8.62 -1.49 7.34
C ALA A 143 -7.94 -1.81 6.00
N GLY A 144 -6.61 -1.93 5.99
CA GLY A 144 -5.81 -2.28 4.82
C GLY A 144 -5.85 -3.76 4.41
N LEU A 145 -6.29 -4.66 5.30
CA LEU A 145 -6.37 -6.11 5.04
C LEU A 145 -7.77 -6.61 4.68
N ARG A 146 -8.78 -5.73 4.68
CA ARG A 146 -10.17 -6.16 4.45
C ARG A 146 -10.35 -6.66 3.01
N ALA A 147 -10.52 -7.98 2.89
CA ALA A 147 -10.79 -8.69 1.65
C ALA A 147 -11.96 -8.07 0.87
N GLY A 148 -11.81 -7.93 -0.45
CA GLY A 148 -12.81 -7.34 -1.35
C GLY A 148 -12.89 -5.81 -1.34
N SER A 149 -12.15 -5.12 -0.45
CA SER A 149 -12.16 -3.64 -0.37
C SER A 149 -10.78 -3.00 -0.49
N ALA A 150 -9.74 -3.67 -0.01
CA ALA A 150 -8.36 -3.22 -0.14
C ALA A 150 -7.72 -3.78 -1.40
N LYS A 151 -6.94 -2.94 -2.10
CA LYS A 151 -6.11 -3.36 -3.24
C LYS A 151 -4.90 -4.18 -2.74
N PRO A 152 -4.29 -5.03 -3.59
CA PRO A 152 -3.11 -5.81 -3.20
C PRO A 152 -1.96 -4.96 -2.62
N ALA A 153 -1.69 -3.78 -3.19
CA ALA A 153 -0.65 -2.88 -2.70
C ALA A 153 -0.94 -2.35 -1.27
N GLU A 154 -2.20 -2.05 -0.97
CA GLU A 154 -2.65 -1.62 0.36
C GLU A 154 -2.52 -2.76 1.39
N GLN A 155 -2.90 -3.99 0.99
CA GLN A 155 -2.76 -5.18 1.81
C GLN A 155 -1.29 -5.47 2.13
N TYR A 156 -0.43 -5.38 1.12
CA TYR A 156 1.01 -5.54 1.31
C TYR A 156 1.57 -4.49 2.27
N ALA A 157 1.20 -3.21 2.11
CA ALA A 157 1.62 -2.16 3.02
C ALA A 157 1.17 -2.42 4.47
N ALA A 158 -0.07 -2.91 4.68
CA ALA A 158 -0.55 -3.29 6.00
C ALA A 158 0.24 -4.48 6.59
N CYS A 159 0.55 -5.50 5.79
CA CYS A 159 1.40 -6.62 6.24
C CYS A 159 2.78 -6.13 6.68
N ARG A 160 3.41 -5.23 5.92
CA ARG A 160 4.73 -4.66 6.26
C ARG A 160 4.70 -3.90 7.59
N VAL A 161 3.62 -3.17 7.88
CA VAL A 161 3.43 -2.52 9.18
C VAL A 161 3.33 -3.55 10.30
N LEU A 162 2.55 -4.62 10.12
CA LEU A 162 2.41 -5.68 11.13
C LEU A 162 3.74 -6.41 11.37
N GLU A 163 4.49 -6.72 10.32
CA GLU A 163 5.80 -7.37 10.39
C GLU A 163 6.81 -6.52 11.19
N VAL A 164 6.88 -5.22 10.92
CA VAL A 164 7.81 -4.36 11.68
C VAL A 164 7.35 -4.14 13.11
N THR A 165 6.04 -4.14 13.36
CA THR A 165 5.49 -3.96 14.70
C THR A 165 5.65 -5.22 15.56
N SER A 166 5.68 -6.42 14.97
CA SER A 166 5.83 -7.67 15.71
C SER A 166 7.23 -7.94 16.25
N VAL A 167 8.23 -7.23 15.74
CA VAL A 167 9.64 -7.33 16.18
C VAL A 167 10.06 -6.19 17.13
N ILE A 168 9.14 -5.27 17.42
CA ILE A 168 9.28 -4.22 18.44
C ILE A 168 9.00 -4.82 19.82
#